data_AF-A0A2U2BUY8-F1
#
_entry.id   AF-A0A2U2BUY8-F1
#
_cell.length_a   1.000
_cell.length_b   1.000
_cell.length_c   1.000
_cell.angle_alpha   90.00
_cell.angle_beta   90.00
_cell.angle_gamma   90.00
#
_symmetry.space_group_name_H-M   'P 1'
#
loop_
_entity.id
_entity.type
_entity.pdbx_description
1 polymer ?
#
loop_
_entity_poly.entity_id
_entity_poly.type
_entity_poly.pdbx_seq_one_letter_code
_entity_poly.pdbx_strand_id
1 'polypeptide(L)'
;MERQYRRLGTRNPACVVCGESDPFCLELHHIGEQKHNDELAIVCRNCHRKVTDPQKDRAHVECDDPEREQLGRLLCGLSDLFAMIGDSLGAWGRKLLSLDDANTPERGS
;
A
#
# COMPACT_ATOMS: atom_id res chain seq x y z
N MET A 1 -11.78 -9.09 -18.99
CA MET A 1 -10.52 -9.51 -18.34
C MET A 1 -9.29 -8.86 -18.98
N GLU A 2 -8.99 -9.06 -20.26
CA GLU A 2 -7.81 -8.50 -20.97
C GLU A 2 -7.63 -6.97 -20.84
N ARG A 3 -8.72 -6.20 -20.81
CA ARG A 3 -8.67 -4.75 -20.53
C ARG A 3 -8.04 -4.44 -19.16
N GLN A 4 -8.33 -5.27 -18.14
CA GLN A 4 -7.81 -5.06 -16.79
C GLN A 4 -6.30 -5.34 -16.71
N TYR A 5 -5.84 -6.43 -17.33
CA TYR A 5 -4.40 -6.74 -17.37
C TYR A 5 -3.59 -5.66 -18.09
N ARG A 6 -4.11 -5.14 -19.22
CA ARG A 6 -3.46 -4.01 -19.91
C ARG A 6 -3.40 -2.75 -19.05
N ARG A 7 -4.49 -2.43 -18.34
CA ARG A 7 -4.51 -1.28 -17.40
C ARG A 7 -3.49 -1.46 -16.28
N LEU A 8 -3.35 -2.66 -15.73
CA LEU A 8 -2.47 -2.95 -14.60
C LEU A 8 -1.02 -3.24 -15.01
N GLY A 9 -0.72 -3.34 -16.31
CA GLY A 9 0.63 -3.58 -16.82
C GLY A 9 1.18 -5.01 -16.59
N THR A 10 0.38 -5.93 -16.06
CA THR A 10 0.82 -7.30 -15.73
C THR A 10 -0.31 -8.32 -15.88
N ARG A 11 0.05 -9.60 -16.12
CA ARG A 11 -0.89 -10.73 -16.14
C ARG A 11 -1.12 -11.35 -14.76
N ASN A 12 -0.27 -11.04 -13.78
CA ASN A 12 -0.36 -11.55 -12.41
C ASN A 12 -0.48 -10.38 -11.42
N PRO A 13 -1.52 -9.53 -11.52
CA PRO A 13 -1.63 -8.37 -10.65
C PRO A 13 -2.03 -8.82 -9.24
N ALA A 14 -1.44 -8.17 -8.23
CA ALA A 14 -1.83 -8.35 -6.84
C ALA A 14 -1.68 -7.03 -6.08
N CYS A 15 -2.52 -6.83 -5.08
CA CYS A 15 -2.38 -5.74 -4.13
C CYS A 15 -1.10 -5.94 -3.32
N VAL A 16 -0.16 -5.00 -3.39
CA VAL A 16 1.12 -5.08 -2.68
C VAL A 16 0.98 -5.10 -1.15
N VAL A 17 -0.15 -4.64 -0.62
CA VAL A 17 -0.42 -4.62 0.83
C VAL A 17 -1.02 -5.94 1.33
N CYS A 18 -2.09 -6.42 0.69
CA CYS A 18 -2.92 -7.51 1.24
C CYS A 18 -3.01 -8.76 0.37
N GLY A 19 -2.40 -8.76 -0.81
CA GLY A 19 -2.38 -9.91 -1.71
C GLY A 19 -3.66 -10.17 -2.51
N GLU A 20 -4.69 -9.32 -2.41
CA GLU A 20 -5.87 -9.37 -3.30
C GLU A 20 -5.44 -9.43 -4.76
N SER A 21 -5.96 -10.39 -5.53
CA SER A 21 -5.49 -10.69 -6.89
C SER A 21 -6.57 -10.58 -7.96
N ASP A 22 -7.84 -10.33 -7.59
CA ASP A 22 -8.89 -10.09 -8.59
C ASP A 22 -8.62 -8.77 -9.34
N PRO A 23 -8.33 -8.80 -10.65
CA PRO A 23 -8.02 -7.59 -11.43
C PRO A 23 -9.15 -6.55 -11.44
N PHE A 24 -10.39 -6.95 -11.16
CA PHE A 24 -11.54 -6.04 -11.04
C PHE A 24 -11.57 -5.30 -9.69
N CYS A 25 -10.83 -5.78 -8.70
CA CYS A 25 -10.71 -5.16 -7.38
C CYS A 25 -9.49 -4.22 -7.26
N LEU A 26 -8.59 -4.24 -8.25
CA LEU A 26 -7.30 -3.55 -8.22
C LEU A 26 -7.33 -2.17 -8.91
N GLU A 27 -6.52 -1.26 -8.38
CA GLU A 27 -6.34 0.12 -8.81
C GLU A 27 -4.85 0.47 -8.84
N LEU A 28 -4.51 1.50 -9.62
CA LEU A 28 -3.18 2.09 -9.66
C LEU A 28 -3.17 3.29 -8.71
N HIS A 29 -2.31 3.23 -7.70
CA HIS A 29 -2.14 4.28 -6.72
C HIS A 29 -0.91 5.12 -7.04
N HIS A 30 -1.08 6.44 -7.20
CA HIS A 30 0.03 7.38 -7.32
C HIS A 30 0.70 7.58 -5.97
N ILE A 31 1.92 7.03 -5.82
CA ILE A 31 2.66 7.01 -4.55
C ILE A 31 2.96 8.44 -4.12
N GLY A 32 3.58 9.23 -4.99
CA GLY A 32 3.93 10.63 -4.74
C GLY A 32 2.84 11.64 -5.10
N GLU A 33 1.56 11.24 -5.08
CA GLU A 33 0.39 12.04 -5.48
C GLU A 33 0.35 12.37 -6.98
N GLN A 34 -0.83 12.25 -7.59
CA GLN A 34 -1.01 12.28 -9.04
C GLN A 34 -0.49 13.54 -9.75
N LYS A 35 -0.47 14.69 -9.06
CA LYS A 35 -0.01 15.96 -9.64
C LYS A 35 1.51 16.11 -9.66
N HIS A 36 2.23 15.31 -8.87
CA HIS A 36 3.64 15.54 -8.57
C HIS A 36 4.51 14.38 -9.02
N ASN A 37 3.95 13.18 -9.17
CA ASN A 37 4.75 12.00 -9.50
C ASN A 37 3.93 10.89 -10.19
N ASP A 38 4.58 10.18 -11.12
CA ASP A 38 4.00 9.11 -11.93
C ASP A 38 4.30 7.68 -11.42
N GLU A 39 4.98 7.54 -10.28
CA GLU A 39 5.24 6.23 -9.67
C GLU A 39 3.95 5.62 -9.12
N LEU A 40 3.73 4.36 -9.50
CA LEU A 40 2.47 3.66 -9.25
C LEU A 40 2.69 2.39 -8.44
N ALA A 41 1.76 2.12 -7.53
CA ALA A 41 1.60 0.83 -6.87
C ALA A 41 0.26 0.18 -7.25
N ILE A 42 0.25 -1.14 -7.45
CA ILE A 42 -1.01 -1.89 -7.60
C ILE A 42 -1.56 -2.18 -6.20
N VAL A 43 -2.76 -1.67 -5.91
CA VAL A 43 -3.44 -1.85 -4.63
C VAL A 43 -4.91 -2.21 -4.86
N CYS A 44 -5.55 -2.91 -3.92
CA CYS A 44 -7.00 -3.11 -3.99
C CYS A 44 -7.75 -1.84 -3.56
N ARG A 45 -9.01 -1.70 -3.98
CA ARG A 45 -9.89 -0.57 -3.62
C ARG A 45 -9.89 -0.20 -2.13
N ASN A 46 -9.84 -1.20 -1.25
CA ASN A 46 -9.82 -0.99 0.19
C ASN A 46 -8.48 -0.44 0.69
N CYS A 47 -7.38 -1.01 0.22
CA CYS A 47 -6.05 -0.52 0.60
C CYS A 47 -5.76 0.84 -0.03
N HIS A 48 -6.24 1.08 -1.26
CA HIS A 48 -6.11 2.37 -1.92
C HIS A 48 -6.73 3.50 -1.08
N ARG A 49 -7.96 3.30 -0.59
CA ARG A 49 -8.62 4.27 0.29
C ARG A 49 -7.81 4.58 1.55
N LYS A 50 -7.18 3.57 2.15
CA LYS A 50 -6.39 3.72 3.38
C LYS A 50 -5.08 4.48 3.11
N VAL A 51 -4.35 4.13 2.04
CA VAL A 51 -3.05 4.76 1.73
C VAL A 51 -3.20 6.18 1.16
N THR A 52 -4.36 6.51 0.55
CA THR A 52 -4.66 7.88 0.13
C THR A 52 -4.99 8.81 1.30
N ASP A 53 -5.38 8.29 2.46
CA ASP A 53 -5.83 9.16 3.56
C ASP A 53 -4.72 10.10 4.07
N PRO A 54 -3.49 9.63 4.36
CA PRO A 54 -2.38 10.51 4.75
C PRO A 54 -1.95 11.51 3.67
N GLN A 55 -2.24 11.25 2.38
CA GLN A 55 -1.96 12.21 1.30
C GLN A 55 -2.81 13.47 1.44
N LYS A 56 -4.01 13.38 2.03
CA LYS A 56 -4.89 14.54 2.22
C LYS A 56 -4.35 15.51 3.26
N ASP A 57 -3.67 15.02 4.28
CA ASP A 57 -3.10 15.84 5.35
C ASP A 57 -2.00 16.78 4.83
N ARG A 58 -1.37 16.41 3.71
CA ARG A 58 -0.31 17.19 3.03
C ARG A 58 -0.76 17.86 1.74
N ALA A 59 -2.06 17.85 1.43
CA ALA A 59 -2.58 18.42 0.18
C ALA A 59 -2.35 19.95 0.06
N HIS A 60 -2.18 20.64 1.20
CA HIS A 60 -1.97 22.08 1.27
C HIS A 60 -0.53 22.50 1.59
N VAL A 61 0.37 21.51 1.73
CA VAL A 61 1.79 21.81 1.96
C VAL A 61 2.38 22.22 0.62
N GLU A 62 2.99 23.40 0.57
CA GLU A 62 3.69 23.92 -0.60
C GLU A 62 5.19 24.00 -0.30
N CYS A 63 6.01 23.80 -1.32
CA CYS A 63 7.45 23.87 -1.21
C CYS A 63 8.01 24.77 -2.32
N ASP A 64 8.87 25.73 -1.93
CA ASP A 64 9.40 26.74 -2.85
C ASP A 64 10.23 26.18 -4.02
N ASP A 65 10.72 24.94 -3.88
CA ASP A 65 11.48 24.24 -4.90
C ASP A 65 10.67 23.04 -5.44
N PRO A 66 10.29 23.03 -6.73
CA PRO A 66 9.48 21.97 -7.31
C PRO A 66 10.12 20.58 -7.23
N GLU A 67 11.44 20.47 -7.36
CA GLU A 67 12.13 19.18 -7.30
C GLU A 67 12.09 18.60 -5.89
N ARG A 68 12.41 19.43 -4.87
CA ARG A 68 12.27 19.05 -3.46
C ARG A 68 10.83 18.69 -3.11
N GLU A 69 9.84 19.37 -3.68
CA GLU A 69 8.43 19.02 -3.46
C GLU A 69 8.09 17.62 -3.99
N GLN A 70 8.46 17.32 -5.23
CA GLN A 70 8.22 16.02 -5.85
C GLN A 70 8.89 14.89 -5.05
N LEU A 71 10.16 15.07 -4.70
CA LEU A 71 10.90 14.10 -3.89
C LEU A 71 10.30 13.93 -2.50
N GLY A 72 9.94 15.03 -1.83
CA GLY A 72 9.32 15.00 -0.51
C GLY A 72 7.99 14.23 -0.51
N ARG A 73 7.10 14.53 -1.45
CA ARG A 73 5.81 13.82 -1.59
C ARG A 73 5.98 12.35 -1.91
N LEU A 74 6.92 12.00 -2.80
CA LEU A 74 7.24 10.60 -3.11
C LEU A 74 7.74 9.86 -1.87
N LEU A 75 8.67 10.44 -1.12
CA LEU A 75 9.21 9.82 0.10
C LEU A 75 8.15 9.62 1.17
N CYS A 76 7.30 10.62 1.40
CA CYS A 76 6.14 10.49 2.30
C CYS A 76 5.20 9.37 1.84
N GLY A 77 4.85 9.33 0.54
CA GLY A 77 3.99 8.29 -0.02
C GLY A 77 4.57 6.88 0.08
N LEU A 78 5.89 6.73 -0.15
CA LEU A 78 6.59 5.46 0.06
C LEU A 78 6.54 5.05 1.53
N SER A 79 6.74 5.99 2.46
CA SER A 79 6.65 5.72 3.90
C SER A 79 5.25 5.25 4.29
N ASP A 80 4.20 5.91 3.82
CA ASP A 80 2.80 5.53 4.09
C ASP A 80 2.51 4.10 3.59
N LEU A 81 2.94 3.80 2.35
CA LEU A 81 2.76 2.49 1.75
C LEU A 81 3.56 1.40 2.49
N PHE A 82 4.82 1.68 2.84
CA PHE A 82 5.67 0.74 3.56
C PHE A 82 5.17 0.47 4.97
N ALA A 83 4.60 1.46 5.66
CA ALA A 83 3.95 1.24 6.96
C ALA A 83 2.79 0.24 6.83
N MET A 84 1.92 0.41 5.84
CA MET A 84 0.82 -0.53 5.60
C MET A 84 1.30 -1.94 5.22
N ILE A 85 2.35 -2.05 4.40
CA ILE A 85 2.97 -3.35 4.07
C ILE A 85 3.55 -3.99 5.33
N GLY A 86 4.29 -3.22 6.14
CA GLY A 86 4.87 -3.69 7.40
C GLY A 86 3.82 -4.21 8.37
N ASP A 87 2.72 -3.49 8.54
CA ASP A 87 1.59 -3.92 9.37
C ASP A 87 0.97 -5.23 8.88
N SER A 88 0.78 -5.34 7.55
CA SER A 88 0.25 -6.56 6.92
C SER A 88 1.20 -7.75 7.13
N LEU A 89 2.49 -7.58 6.85
CA LEU A 89 3.51 -8.61 7.07
C LEU A 89 3.56 -9.05 8.54
N GLY A 90 3.52 -8.10 9.47
CA GLY A 90 3.50 -8.37 10.90
C GLY A 90 2.25 -9.16 11.33
N ALA A 91 1.07 -8.80 10.81
CA ALA A 91 -0.17 -9.52 11.09
C ALA A 91 -0.13 -10.96 10.56
N TRP A 92 0.32 -11.16 9.32
CA TRP A 92 0.50 -12.50 8.75
C TRP A 92 1.54 -13.32 9.52
N GLY A 93 2.66 -12.71 9.89
CA GLY A 93 3.70 -13.36 10.70
C GLY A 93 3.18 -13.82 12.06
N ARG A 94 2.46 -12.96 12.79
CA ARG A 94 1.84 -13.33 14.08
C ARG A 94 0.85 -14.48 13.94
N LYS A 95 0.00 -14.45 12.91
CA LYS A 95 -0.95 -15.52 12.61
C LYS A 95 -0.25 -16.86 12.32
N LEU A 96 0.82 -16.84 11.51
CA LEU A 96 1.58 -18.06 11.19
C LEU A 96 2.30 -18.66 12.41
N LEU A 97 2.65 -17.82 13.38
CA LEU A 97 3.26 -18.22 14.65
C LEU A 97 2.24 -18.52 15.75
N SER A 98 0.92 -18.43 15.47
CA SER A 98 -0.14 -18.55 16.48
C SER A 98 0.02 -17.59 17.67
N LEU A 99 0.67 -16.43 17.48
CA LEU A 99 0.87 -15.44 18.55
C LEU A 99 -0.43 -14.72 18.93
N ASP A 100 -1.40 -14.70 18.03
CA ASP A 100 -2.73 -14.11 18.25
C ASP A 100 -3.73 -15.13 18.81
N ASP A 101 -3.35 -16.42 18.89
CA ASP A 101 -4.17 -17.46 19.48
C ASP A 101 -4.01 -17.42 21.00
N ALA A 102 -4.91 -16.70 21.67
CA ALA A 102 -5.06 -16.69 23.13
C ALA A 102 -5.56 -18.06 23.65
N ASN A 103 -4.77 -19.12 23.45
CA ASN A 103 -4.85 -20.41 24.13
C ASN A 103 -3.66 -21.30 23.70
N THR A 104 -2.44 -20.91 24.05
CA THR A 104 -1.35 -21.89 24.11
C THR A 104 -1.41 -22.54 25.49
N PRO A 105 -1.88 -23.79 25.63
CA PRO A 105 -1.78 -24.48 26.91
C PRO A 105 -0.29 -24.57 27.27
N GLU A 106 0.04 -24.28 28.53
CA GLU A 106 1.40 -24.32 29.06
C GLU A 106 2.07 -25.63 28.61
N ARG A 107 3.22 -25.50 27.93
CA ARG A 107 4.05 -26.68 27.62
C ARG A 107 4.53 -27.24 28.95
N GLY A 108 3.83 -28.26 29.43
CA GLY A 108 4.17 -29.02 30.63
C GLY A 108 5.61 -29.50 30.59
N SER A 109 6.30 -29.27 31.71
CA SER A 109 7.68 -29.68 32.00
C SER A 109 7.81 -31.18 32.22
#